data_AF-A0A520JFS5-F1
#
_entry.id   AF-A0A520JFS5-F1
#
_cell.length_a   1.000
_cell.length_b   1.000
_cell.length_c   1.000
_cell.angle_alpha   90.00
_cell.angle_beta   90.00
_cell.angle_gamma   90.00
#
_symmetry.space_group_name_H-M   'P 1'
#
loop_
_entity.id
_entity.type
_entity.pdbx_description
1 polymer ?
#
loop_
_entity_poly.entity_id
_entity_poly.type
_entity_poly.pdbx_seq_one_letter_code
_entity_poly.pdbx_strand_id
1 'polypeptide(L)'
;MDTIHLPAHGTTVTAEDLKVRLVLAANLGDRVNVDASRVESVGQAVLQLLIAARIDAQAAGQAFAITNPSPAFTARIAALGLNHTLAITAEEDVES
;
A
#
# COMPACT_ATOMS: atom_id res chain seq x y z
N MET A 1 5.39 8.69 -14.31
CA MET A 1 4.84 8.62 -12.94
C MET A 1 5.33 7.32 -12.35
N ASP A 2 6.22 7.39 -11.36
CA ASP A 2 6.82 6.20 -10.77
C ASP A 2 5.77 5.45 -9.94
N THR A 3 5.64 4.14 -10.17
CA THR A 3 4.69 3.29 -9.45
C THR A 3 5.47 2.21 -8.71
N ILE A 4 5.27 2.14 -7.40
CA ILE A 4 5.93 1.18 -6.54
C ILE A 4 5.13 -0.12 -6.57
N HIS A 5 5.61 -1.11 -7.30
CA HIS A 5 5.04 -2.47 -7.24
C HIS A 5 5.40 -3.15 -5.92
N LEU A 6 4.37 -3.67 -5.23
CA LEU A 6 4.53 -4.55 -4.09
C LEU A 6 4.99 -5.95 -4.55
N PRO A 7 5.85 -6.61 -3.77
CA PRO A 7 6.26 -7.98 -4.04
C PRO A 7 5.10 -8.96 -3.80
N ALA A 8 5.17 -10.12 -4.45
CA ALA A 8 4.16 -11.17 -4.27
C ALA A 8 4.10 -11.68 -2.82
N HIS A 9 5.25 -11.76 -2.14
CA HIS A 9 5.33 -12.11 -0.73
C HIS A 9 6.00 -10.98 0.05
N GLY A 10 5.19 -10.21 0.77
CA GLY A 10 5.65 -9.15 1.66
C GLY A 10 6.27 -9.71 2.93
N THR A 11 7.58 -9.94 2.92
CA THR A 11 8.37 -10.39 4.07
C THR A 11 9.17 -9.22 4.68
N THR A 12 9.78 -9.44 5.85
CA THR A 12 10.67 -8.43 6.48
C THR A 12 11.84 -8.04 5.57
N VAL A 13 12.40 -8.98 4.79
CA VAL A 13 13.49 -8.70 3.85
C VAL A 13 13.02 -7.77 2.73
N THR A 14 11.83 -7.99 2.20
CA THR A 14 11.26 -7.10 1.17
C THR A 14 10.80 -5.76 1.72
N ALA A 15 10.60 -5.65 3.04
CA ALA A 15 10.18 -4.42 3.69
C ALA A 15 11.30 -3.37 3.70
N GLU A 16 12.57 -3.77 3.86
CA GLU A 16 13.70 -2.83 3.85
C GLU A 16 13.88 -2.16 2.49
N ASP A 17 13.84 -2.94 1.41
CA ASP A 17 13.86 -2.42 0.03
C ASP A 17 12.66 -1.52 -0.25
N LEU A 18 11.45 -1.98 0.12
CA LEU A 18 10.22 -1.22 -0.06
C LEU A 18 10.27 0.14 0.68
N LYS A 19 10.84 0.19 1.87
CA LYS A 19 11.00 1.43 2.64
C LYS A 19 11.84 2.45 1.86
N VAL A 20 12.96 2.04 1.29
CA VAL A 20 13.83 2.94 0.49
C VAL A 20 13.05 3.50 -0.70
N ARG A 21 12.32 2.65 -1.41
CA ARG A 21 11.50 3.05 -2.57
C ARG A 21 10.39 4.04 -2.19
N LEU A 22 9.69 3.80 -1.08
CA LEU A 22 8.65 4.69 -0.57
C LEU A 22 9.22 6.07 -0.19
N VAL A 23 10.36 6.10 0.50
CA VAL A 23 11.04 7.35 0.86
C VAL A 23 11.46 8.11 -0.39
N LEU A 24 12.04 7.43 -1.39
CA LEU A 24 12.44 8.08 -2.64
C LEU A 24 11.23 8.67 -3.39
N ALA A 25 10.13 7.90 -3.52
CA ALA A 25 8.93 8.40 -4.18
C ALA A 25 8.31 9.61 -3.47
N ALA A 26 8.30 9.61 -2.13
CA ALA A 26 7.83 10.74 -1.33
C ALA A 26 8.73 11.99 -1.50
N ASN A 27 10.02 11.84 -1.75
CA ASN A 27 10.92 12.99 -1.97
C ASN A 27 10.88 13.54 -3.40
N LEU A 28 10.48 12.72 -4.39
CA LEU A 28 10.64 13.03 -5.81
C LEU A 28 9.37 13.55 -6.50
N GLY A 29 8.20 13.48 -5.87
CA GLY A 29 6.97 13.95 -6.52
C GLY A 29 5.81 14.21 -5.57
N ASP A 30 4.73 14.77 -6.14
CA ASP A 30 3.53 15.17 -5.39
C ASP A 30 2.59 13.99 -5.05
N ARG A 31 2.93 12.79 -5.53
CA ARG A 31 2.12 11.59 -5.38
C ARG A 31 2.97 10.33 -5.25
N VAL A 32 2.62 9.51 -4.26
CA VAL A 32 3.09 8.13 -4.10
C VAL A 32 2.00 7.17 -4.60
N ASN A 33 2.32 6.39 -5.63
CA ASN A 33 1.41 5.36 -6.17
C ASN A 33 1.99 3.97 -5.92
N VAL A 34 1.21 3.10 -5.26
CA VAL A 34 1.62 1.74 -4.89
C VAL A 34 0.73 0.74 -5.62
N ASP A 35 1.30 -0.15 -6.40
CA ASP A 35 0.56 -1.22 -7.10
C ASP A 35 0.62 -2.51 -6.27
N ALA A 36 -0.55 -3.03 -5.90
CA ALA A 36 -0.70 -4.23 -5.07
C ALA A 36 -1.24 -5.45 -5.84
N SER A 37 -1.17 -5.44 -7.18
CA SER A 37 -1.79 -6.45 -8.06
C SER A 37 -1.18 -7.84 -7.91
N ARG A 38 0.13 -7.89 -7.61
CA ARG A 38 0.89 -9.13 -7.54
C ARG A 38 0.92 -9.75 -6.16
N VAL A 39 0.35 -9.10 -5.15
CA VAL A 39 0.45 -9.56 -3.76
C VAL A 39 -0.31 -10.87 -3.58
N GLU A 40 0.35 -11.87 -3.04
CA GLU A 40 -0.24 -13.15 -2.63
C GLU A 40 -0.23 -13.29 -1.11
N SER A 41 0.73 -12.65 -0.44
CA SER A 41 0.78 -12.54 1.02
C SER A 41 1.46 -11.25 1.46
N VAL A 42 0.96 -10.64 2.55
CA VAL A 42 1.55 -9.43 3.12
C VAL A 42 1.75 -9.56 4.63
N GLY A 43 3.01 -9.47 5.05
CA GLY A 43 3.42 -9.50 6.44
C GLY A 43 3.19 -8.19 7.16
N GLN A 44 3.23 -8.24 8.50
CA GLN A 44 3.01 -7.06 9.36
C GLN A 44 3.99 -5.93 9.10
N ALA A 45 5.27 -6.24 8.84
CA ALA A 45 6.29 -5.20 8.56
C ALA A 45 5.94 -4.37 7.31
N VAL A 46 5.51 -5.02 6.23
CA VAL A 46 5.10 -4.33 5.00
C VAL A 46 3.85 -3.48 5.23
N LEU A 47 2.87 -3.99 5.99
CA LEU A 47 1.68 -3.22 6.34
C LEU A 47 2.01 -1.94 7.13
N GLN A 48 2.89 -2.06 8.13
CA GLN A 48 3.31 -0.91 8.94
C GLN A 48 4.02 0.14 8.07
N LEU A 49 4.83 -0.29 7.09
CA LEU A 49 5.46 0.64 6.15
C LEU A 49 4.44 1.36 5.26
N LEU A 50 3.43 0.67 4.77
CA LEU A 50 2.37 1.28 3.95
C LEU A 50 1.57 2.32 4.76
N ILE A 51 1.26 2.00 6.02
CA ILE A 51 0.57 2.92 6.92
C ILE A 51 1.44 4.15 7.20
N ALA A 52 2.72 3.95 7.53
CA ALA A 52 3.66 5.03 7.77
C ALA A 52 3.82 5.92 6.54
N ALA A 53 4.01 5.34 5.35
CA ALA A 53 4.14 6.10 4.11
C ALA A 53 2.88 6.91 3.77
N ARG A 54 1.68 6.40 4.06
CA ARG A 54 0.44 7.16 3.90
C ARG A 54 0.37 8.33 4.89
N ILE A 55 0.71 8.11 6.15
CA ILE A 55 0.72 9.15 7.19
C ILE A 55 1.71 10.25 6.80
N ASP A 56 2.92 9.86 6.39
CA ASP A 56 3.97 10.79 5.97
C ASP A 56 3.56 11.59 4.74
N ALA A 57 3.00 10.93 3.72
CA ALA A 57 2.48 11.61 2.53
C ALA A 57 1.36 12.59 2.90
N GLN A 58 0.42 12.20 3.76
CA GLN A 58 -0.65 13.09 4.23
C GLN A 58 -0.09 14.29 5.00
N ALA A 59 0.91 14.09 5.86
CA ALA A 59 1.58 15.17 6.60
C ALA A 59 2.35 16.12 5.68
N ALA A 60 2.88 15.61 4.57
CA ALA A 60 3.56 16.38 3.53
C ALA A 60 2.59 17.03 2.51
N GLY A 61 1.26 16.80 2.62
CA GLY A 61 0.27 17.27 1.65
C GLY A 61 0.34 16.56 0.29
N GLN A 62 0.98 15.39 0.23
CA GLN A 62 1.13 14.57 -0.96
C GLN A 62 0.00 13.54 -1.08
N ALA A 63 -0.37 13.20 -2.32
CA ALA A 63 -1.34 12.14 -2.56
C ALA A 63 -0.70 10.76 -2.34
N PHE A 64 -1.39 9.86 -1.65
CA PHE A 64 -1.00 8.46 -1.51
C PHE A 64 -2.13 7.56 -1.97
N ALA A 65 -1.85 6.63 -2.89
CA ALA A 65 -2.85 5.70 -3.41
C ALA A 65 -2.28 4.29 -3.51
N ILE A 66 -3.07 3.31 -3.07
CA ILE A 66 -2.87 1.91 -3.41
C ILE A 66 -3.79 1.57 -4.58
N THR A 67 -3.22 0.99 -5.62
CA THR A 67 -3.90 0.68 -6.89
C THR A 67 -3.82 -0.82 -7.15
N ASN A 68 -4.83 -1.32 -7.86
CA ASN A 68 -4.95 -2.73 -8.25
C ASN A 68 -4.77 -3.70 -7.06
N PRO A 69 -5.44 -3.54 -5.90
CA PRO A 69 -5.24 -4.44 -4.78
C PRO A 69 -5.65 -5.87 -5.15
N SER A 70 -4.74 -6.83 -4.98
CA SER A 70 -5.07 -8.24 -5.19
C SER A 70 -6.10 -8.72 -4.16
N PRO A 71 -6.86 -9.80 -4.44
CA PRO A 71 -7.80 -10.37 -3.48
C PRO A 71 -7.12 -10.76 -2.15
N ALA A 72 -5.89 -11.28 -2.21
CA ALA A 72 -5.12 -11.64 -1.02
C ALA A 72 -4.74 -10.41 -0.19
N PHE A 73 -4.38 -9.30 -0.84
CA PHE A 73 -4.10 -8.04 -0.15
C PHE A 73 -5.37 -7.49 0.50
N THR A 74 -6.47 -7.36 -0.25
CA THR A 74 -7.75 -6.85 0.27
C THR A 74 -8.27 -7.69 1.43
N ALA A 75 -8.25 -9.03 1.31
CA ALA A 75 -8.66 -9.93 2.39
C ALA A 75 -7.83 -9.72 3.66
N ARG A 76 -6.52 -9.49 3.52
CA ARG A 76 -5.63 -9.23 4.64
C ARG A 76 -5.89 -7.87 5.30
N ILE A 77 -6.12 -6.82 4.52
CA ILE A 77 -6.47 -5.49 5.04
C ILE A 77 -7.82 -5.56 5.78
N ALA A 78 -8.81 -6.24 5.20
CA ALA A 78 -10.14 -6.40 5.80
C ALA A 78 -10.07 -7.19 7.12
N ALA A 79 -9.34 -8.31 7.16
CA ALA A 79 -9.16 -9.11 8.37
C ALA A 79 -8.51 -8.34 9.54
N LEU A 80 -7.77 -7.28 9.24
CA LEU A 80 -7.11 -6.42 10.22
C LEU A 80 -7.89 -5.11 10.49
N GLY A 81 -9.02 -4.89 9.82
CA GLY A 81 -9.80 -3.65 9.94
C GLY A 81 -9.10 -2.40 9.39
N LEU A 82 -8.15 -2.57 8.45
CA LEU A 82 -7.30 -1.47 7.95
C LEU A 82 -7.84 -0.80 6.68
N ASN A 83 -9.05 -1.14 6.22
CA ASN A 83 -9.63 -0.63 4.97
C ASN A 83 -9.67 0.90 4.94
N HIS A 84 -10.14 1.52 6.03
CA HIS A 84 -10.18 2.97 6.17
C HIS A 84 -8.78 3.58 6.30
N THR A 85 -7.87 2.91 7.02
CA THR A 85 -6.50 3.37 7.22
C THR A 85 -5.72 3.45 5.92
N LEU A 86 -5.93 2.54 4.98
CA LEU A 86 -5.24 2.52 3.69
C LEU A 86 -6.09 3.07 2.54
N ALA A 87 -7.28 3.62 2.85
CA ALA A 87 -8.26 4.07 1.87
C ALA A 87 -8.55 3.04 0.75
N ILE A 88 -8.54 1.75 1.11
CA ILE A 88 -8.96 0.68 0.22
C ILE A 88 -10.49 0.64 0.30
N THR A 89 -11.15 1.13 -0.74
CA THR A 89 -12.56 0.79 -0.95
C THR A 89 -12.57 -0.71 -1.27
N ALA A 90 -13.07 -1.53 -0.34
CA ALA A 90 -13.67 -2.77 -0.78
C ALA A 90 -14.71 -2.35 -1.81
N GLU A 91 -14.62 -2.84 -3.04
CA GLU A 91 -15.72 -2.70 -3.99
C GLU A 91 -16.93 -3.27 -3.25
N GLU A 92 -17.77 -2.36 -2.76
CA GLU A 92 -19.07 -2.70 -2.21
C GLU A 92 -19.79 -3.41 -3.33
N ASP A 93 -20.21 -4.62 -3.02
CA ASP A 93 -21.10 -5.45 -3.79
C ASP A 93 -22.24 -4.59 -4.35
N VAL A 94 -22.11 -4.22 -5.64
CA VAL A 94 -23.22 -3.69 -6.42
C VAL A 94 -23.94 -4.91 -7.00
N GLU A 95 -24.60 -5.69 -6.14
CA GLU A 95 -25.71 -6.55 -6.58
C GLU A 95 -26.90 -5.64 -6.91
N SER A 96 -27.25 -5.62 -8.20
CA SER A 96 -28.47 -5.00 -8.75
C SER A 96 -29.60 -6.01 -8.84
#